data_AF-A0A7S2A7U2-F1
#
_entry.id   AF-A0A7S2A7U2-F1
#
_cell.length_a   1.000
_cell.length_b   1.000
_cell.length_c   1.000
_cell.angle_alpha   90.00
_cell.angle_beta   90.00
_cell.angle_gamma   90.00
#
_symmetry.space_group_name_H-M   'P 1'
#
loop_
_entity.id
_entity.type
_entity.pdbx_description
1 polymer ?
#
loop_
_entity_poly.entity_id
_entity_poly.type
_entity_poly.pdbx_seq_one_letter_code
_entity_poly.pdbx_strand_id
1 'polypeptide(L)'
;VVRTAAMLVTMGQVVRTAAMATCGESFNHVIQRRRKDNHVLVTYGVYRYLRHPSYFGFFYWSVGTQLLLGNPLCTVAYACASWTFFQRRIPYEEATLGRHFPEEYPEYRAGSYVGIPFLRLDED
;
A
#
# COMPACT_ATOMS: atom_id res chain seq x y z
N VAL A 1 -0.20 3.02 24.98
CA VAL A 1 0.78 2.46 24.02
C VAL A 1 0.35 1.08 23.54
N VAL A 2 0.30 0.05 24.39
CA VAL A 2 -0.03 -1.34 23.99
C VAL A 2 -1.37 -1.47 23.25
N ARG A 3 -2.45 -0.88 23.78
CA ARG A 3 -3.78 -0.90 23.11
C ARG A 3 -3.74 -0.26 21.72
N THR A 4 -3.09 0.90 21.61
CA THR A 4 -2.91 1.62 20.35
C THR A 4 -2.09 0.81 19.34
N ALA A 5 -1.00 0.19 19.80
CA ALA A 5 -0.16 -0.68 18.96
C ALA A 5 -0.94 -1.91 18.46
N ALA A 6 -1.72 -2.54 19.34
CA ALA A 6 -2.57 -3.67 18.97
C ALA A 6 -3.61 -3.27 17.92
N MET A 7 -4.27 -2.12 18.08
CA MET A 7 -5.21 -1.59 17.10
C MET A 7 -4.55 -1.31 15.75
N LEU A 8 -3.33 -0.76 15.73
CA LEU A 8 -2.58 -0.52 14.49
C LEU A 8 -2.24 -1.83 13.77
N VAL A 9 -1.79 -2.84 14.50
CA VAL A 9 -1.46 -4.15 13.95
C VAL A 9 -2.69 -4.84 13.39
N THR A 10 -3.80 -4.86 14.14
CA THR A 10 -5.03 -5.53 13.69
C THR A 10 -5.65 -4.80 12.51
N MET A 11 -5.74 -3.47 12.54
CA MET A 11 -6.23 -2.67 11.42
C MET A 11 -5.36 -2.87 10.18
N GLY A 12 -4.03 -2.78 10.31
CA GLY A 12 -3.11 -2.99 9.19
C GLY A 12 -3.25 -4.37 8.58
N GLN A 13 -3.38 -5.40 9.41
CA GLN A 13 -3.60 -6.78 8.95
C GLN A 13 -4.94 -6.96 8.25
N VAL A 14 -6.03 -6.42 8.81
CA VAL A 14 -7.37 -6.48 8.20
C VAL A 14 -7.39 -5.79 6.85
N VAL A 15 -6.84 -4.59 6.74
CA VAL A 15 -6.79 -3.85 5.47
C VAL A 15 -5.95 -4.59 4.43
N ARG A 16 -4.83 -5.20 4.85
CA ARG A 16 -3.98 -6.00 3.96
C ARG A 16 -4.70 -7.26 3.45
N THR A 17 -5.39 -7.98 4.33
CA THR A 17 -6.17 -9.16 3.93
C THR A 17 -7.34 -8.78 3.04
N ALA A 18 -8.04 -7.68 3.35
CA ALA A 18 -9.12 -7.17 2.50
C ALA A 18 -8.61 -6.73 1.13
N ALA A 19 -7.42 -6.12 1.04
CA ALA A 19 -6.77 -5.80 -0.23
C ALA A 19 -6.50 -7.05 -1.07
N MET A 20 -5.93 -8.09 -0.47
CA MET A 20 -5.68 -9.37 -1.14
C MET A 20 -6.98 -10.02 -1.62
N ALA A 21 -8.02 -10.01 -0.79
CA ALA A 21 -9.33 -10.56 -1.13
C ALA A 21 -10.02 -9.78 -2.26
N THR A 22 -9.94 -8.44 -2.24
CA THR A 22 -10.56 -7.57 -3.25
C THR A 22 -9.81 -7.61 -4.59
N CYS A 23 -8.49 -7.73 -4.54
CA CYS A 23 -7.63 -7.75 -5.73
C CYS A 23 -7.57 -9.14 -6.39
N GLY A 24 -7.81 -10.23 -5.62
CA GLY A 24 -7.99 -11.57 -6.17
C GLY A 24 -6.83 -12.01 -7.08
N GLU A 25 -7.13 -12.43 -8.30
CA GLU A 25 -6.12 -12.84 -9.30
C GLU A 25 -5.23 -11.68 -9.81
N SER A 26 -5.64 -10.43 -9.59
CA SER A 26 -4.82 -9.24 -9.88
C SER A 26 -3.79 -8.96 -8.77
N PHE A 27 -3.89 -9.63 -7.60
CA PHE A 27 -2.92 -9.47 -6.52
C PHE A 27 -1.64 -10.26 -6.82
N ASN A 28 -0.54 -9.54 -7.06
CA ASN A 28 0.76 -10.15 -7.20
C ASN A 28 1.78 -9.53 -6.24
N HIS A 29 2.53 -10.36 -5.52
CA HIS A 29 3.66 -9.93 -4.69
C HIS A 29 4.81 -9.33 -5.53
N VAL A 30 4.87 -9.67 -6.82
CA VAL A 30 5.85 -9.18 -7.80
C VAL A 30 5.13 -8.29 -8.81
N ILE A 31 5.65 -7.07 -9.02
CA ILE A 31 5.11 -6.11 -9.98
C ILE A 31 5.07 -6.77 -11.37
N GLN A 32 3.86 -7.05 -11.86
CA GLN A 32 3.68 -7.71 -13.14
C GLN A 32 3.98 -6.69 -14.26
N ARG A 33 5.10 -6.89 -14.96
CA ARG A 33 5.51 -6.05 -16.10
C ARG A 33 4.80 -6.40 -17.41
N ARG A 34 3.98 -7.46 -17.43
CA ARG A 34 3.21 -7.92 -18.59
C ARG A 34 1.73 -7.97 -18.26
N ARG A 35 0.92 -7.33 -19.08
CA ARG A 35 -0.54 -7.47 -19.11
C ARG A 35 -0.87 -8.96 -19.34
N LYS A 36 -1.46 -9.63 -18.35
CA LYS A 36 -2.33 -10.78 -18.67
C LYS A 36 -3.59 -10.20 -19.31
N ASP A 37 -4.17 -10.86 -20.30
CA ASP A 37 -5.34 -10.34 -21.03
C ASP A 37 -6.53 -9.98 -20.12
N ASN A 38 -6.57 -10.52 -18.90
CA ASN A 38 -7.57 -10.23 -17.85
C ASN A 38 -7.11 -9.24 -16.76
N HIS A 39 -6.02 -8.49 -16.94
CA HIS A 39 -5.59 -7.51 -15.94
C HIS A 39 -6.51 -6.29 -16.04
N VAL A 40 -7.47 -6.19 -15.11
CA VAL A 40 -8.41 -5.07 -14.99
C VAL A 40 -7.96 -4.15 -13.85
N LEU A 41 -8.14 -2.84 -14.01
CA LEU A 41 -7.89 -1.88 -12.94
C LEU A 41 -8.97 -2.05 -11.85
N VAL A 42 -8.56 -2.52 -10.67
CA VAL A 42 -9.47 -2.71 -9.53
C VAL A 42 -9.63 -1.39 -8.79
N THR A 43 -10.82 -0.79 -8.88
CA THR A 43 -11.15 0.52 -8.27
C THR A 43 -12.26 0.47 -7.23
N TYR A 44 -12.75 -0.73 -6.88
CA TYR A 44 -13.85 -0.94 -5.94
C TYR A 44 -13.39 -1.50 -4.59
N GLY A 45 -14.29 -1.52 -3.60
CA GLY A 45 -13.98 -1.99 -2.25
C GLY A 45 -12.95 -1.10 -1.55
N VAL A 46 -11.92 -1.70 -0.96
CA VAL A 46 -10.85 -0.95 -0.27
C VAL A 46 -10.05 -0.08 -1.26
N TYR A 47 -9.94 -0.51 -2.52
CA TYR A 47 -9.23 0.21 -3.58
C TYR A 47 -9.90 1.55 -3.94
N ARG A 48 -11.20 1.71 -3.67
CA ARG A 48 -11.91 2.98 -3.87
C ARG A 48 -11.29 4.13 -3.08
N TYR A 49 -10.75 3.84 -1.89
CA TYR A 49 -10.20 4.85 -1.00
C TYR A 49 -8.66 4.84 -1.01
N LEU A 50 -8.07 3.66 -1.10
CA LEU A 50 -6.63 3.45 -1.02
C LEU A 50 -6.08 2.83 -2.31
N ARG A 51 -5.17 3.51 -3.00
CA ARG A 51 -4.52 3.02 -4.23
C ARG A 51 -3.64 1.80 -3.98
N HIS A 52 -2.99 1.78 -2.81
CA HIS A 52 -2.11 0.71 -2.38
C HIS A 52 -2.48 0.21 -0.98
N PRO A 53 -3.66 -0.43 -0.80
CA PRO A 53 -4.17 -0.80 0.51
C PRO A 53 -3.31 -1.88 1.18
N SER A 54 -2.68 -2.75 0.40
CA SER A 54 -1.72 -3.74 0.91
C SER A 54 -0.46 -3.06 1.48
N TYR A 55 0.02 -1.98 0.87
CA TYR A 55 1.21 -1.24 1.33
C TYR A 55 0.89 -0.42 2.57
N PHE A 56 -0.25 0.25 2.57
CA PHE A 56 -0.83 0.85 3.78
C PHE A 56 -0.85 -0.17 4.93
N GLY A 57 -1.50 -1.31 4.72
CA GLY A 57 -1.64 -2.34 5.76
C GLY A 57 -0.29 -2.86 6.25
N PHE A 58 0.64 -3.14 5.34
CA PHE A 58 1.98 -3.60 5.69
C PHE A 58 2.78 -2.56 6.50
N PHE A 59 2.70 -1.28 6.14
CA PHE A 59 3.41 -0.21 6.85
C PHE A 59 2.95 -0.10 8.31
N TYR A 60 1.64 -0.02 8.55
CA TYR A 60 1.13 0.10 9.92
C TYR A 60 1.28 -1.19 10.71
N TRP A 61 1.18 -2.35 10.05
CA TRP A 61 1.45 -3.64 10.68
C TRP A 61 2.92 -3.75 11.10
N SER A 62 3.88 -3.43 10.22
CA SER A 62 5.31 -3.57 10.51
C SER A 62 5.74 -2.66 11.67
N VAL A 63 5.33 -1.39 11.66
CA VAL A 63 5.62 -0.43 12.74
C VAL A 63 4.87 -0.80 14.03
N GLY A 64 3.60 -1.19 13.92
CA GLY A 64 2.76 -1.58 15.05
C GLY A 64 3.32 -2.78 15.82
N THR A 65 3.90 -3.78 15.15
CA THR A 65 4.52 -4.93 15.83
C THR A 65 5.69 -4.53 16.72
N GLN A 66 6.56 -3.62 16.25
CA GLN A 66 7.70 -3.14 17.04
C GLN A 66 7.25 -2.27 18.22
N LEU A 67 6.19 -1.47 18.02
CA LEU A 67 5.58 -0.69 19.09
C LEU A 67 4.93 -1.59 20.16
N LEU A 68 4.32 -2.71 19.73
CA LEU A 68 3.69 -3.68 20.64
C LEU A 68 4.74 -4.41 21.49
N LEU A 69 5.88 -4.74 20.90
CA LEU A 69 7.03 -5.34 21.60
C LEU A 69 7.76 -4.36 22.52
N GLY A 70 7.41 -3.06 22.50
CA GLY A 70 8.06 -2.05 23.31
C GLY A 70 9.49 -1.74 22.88
N ASN A 71 9.82 -1.93 21.59
CA ASN A 71 11.15 -1.70 21.03
C ASN A 71 11.21 -0.32 20.33
N PRO A 72 11.51 0.79 21.02
CA PRO A 72 11.45 2.13 20.43
C PRO A 72 12.45 2.32 19.29
N LEU A 73 13.68 1.79 19.42
CA LEU A 73 14.69 1.85 18.38
C LEU A 73 14.25 1.09 17.12
N CYS A 74 13.74 -0.14 17.29
CA CYS A 74 13.24 -0.93 16.17
C CYS A 74 12.00 -0.31 15.54
N THR A 75 11.15 0.35 16.32
CA THR A 75 9.96 1.05 15.82
C THR A 75 10.36 2.15 14.83
N VAL A 76 11.34 2.98 15.20
CA VAL A 76 11.86 4.02 14.29
C VAL A 76 12.55 3.39 13.09
N ALA A 77 13.40 2.39 13.29
CA ALA A 77 14.11 1.72 12.20
C ALA A 77 13.14 1.09 11.19
N TYR A 78 12.10 0.40 11.66
CA TYR A 78 11.08 -0.22 10.81
C TYR A 78 10.23 0.83 10.09
N ALA A 79 9.88 1.93 10.75
CA ALA A 79 9.16 3.03 10.12
C ALA A 79 10.00 3.64 8.99
N CYS A 80 11.27 3.97 9.24
CA CYS A 80 12.16 4.54 8.22
C CYS A 80 12.43 3.56 7.07
N ALA A 81 12.69 2.29 7.37
CA ALA A 81 12.95 1.26 6.36
C ALA A 81 11.71 1.01 5.48
N SER A 82 10.54 0.82 6.10
CA SER A 82 9.28 0.59 5.38
C SER A 82 8.90 1.81 4.56
N TRP A 83 9.04 3.02 5.13
CA TRP A 83 8.75 4.27 4.42
C TRP A 83 9.67 4.44 3.20
N THR A 84 10.98 4.26 3.36
CA THR A 84 11.95 4.39 2.25
C THR A 84 11.68 3.35 1.16
N PHE A 85 11.30 2.13 1.54
CA PHE A 85 10.92 1.09 0.59
C PHE A 85 9.69 1.50 -0.24
N PHE A 86 8.62 1.98 0.40
CA PHE A 86 7.40 2.38 -0.29
C PHE A 86 7.57 3.66 -1.10
N GLN A 87 8.37 4.60 -0.61
CA GLN A 87 8.75 5.83 -1.32
C GLN A 87 9.39 5.53 -2.69
N ARG A 88 10.16 4.44 -2.80
CA ARG A 88 10.78 4.03 -4.08
C ARG A 88 9.87 3.14 -4.92
N ARG A 89 9.11 2.26 -4.27
CA ARG A 89 8.30 1.24 -4.96
C ARG A 89 7.03 1.81 -5.57
N ILE A 90 6.34 2.70 -4.84
CA ILE A 90 5.03 3.22 -5.25
C ILE A 90 5.12 4.02 -6.54
N PRO A 91 6.02 5.01 -6.70
CA PRO A 91 6.13 5.75 -7.97
C PRO A 91 6.40 4.85 -9.18
N TYR A 92 7.25 3.84 -9.03
CA TYR A 92 7.53 2.88 -10.10
C TYR A 92 6.28 2.08 -10.50
N GLU A 93 5.48 1.68 -9.52
CA GLU A 93 4.23 0.95 -9.74
C GLU A 93 3.15 1.85 -10.34
N GLU A 94 2.98 3.08 -9.83
CA GLU A 94 2.05 4.07 -10.38
C GLU A 94 2.41 4.41 -11.84
N ALA A 95 3.70 4.59 -12.17
CA ALA A 95 4.15 4.82 -13.53
C ALA A 95 3.87 3.62 -14.45
N THR A 96 4.00 2.40 -13.92
CA THR A 96 3.65 1.18 -14.67
C THR A 96 2.15 1.13 -14.91
N LEU A 97 1.32 1.39 -13.89
CA LEU A 97 -0.13 1.40 -14.01
C LEU A 97 -0.63 2.50 -14.97
N GLY A 98 -0.05 3.71 -14.91
CA GLY A 98 -0.36 4.79 -15.84
C GLY A 98 -0.04 4.44 -17.31
N ARG A 99 0.99 3.63 -17.57
CA ARG A 99 1.28 3.12 -18.92
C ARG A 99 0.32 2.02 -19.37
N HIS A 100 -0.20 1.21 -18.44
CA HIS A 100 -1.12 0.12 -18.76
C HIS A 100 -2.58 0.60 -18.89
N PHE A 101 -2.97 1.64 -18.16
CA PHE A 101 -4.33 2.20 -18.10
C PHE A 101 -4.30 3.73 -18.23
N PRO A 102 -3.84 4.29 -19.38
CA PRO A 102 -3.63 5.73 -19.53
C PRO A 102 -4.90 6.57 -19.41
N GLU A 103 -6.07 6.02 -19.73
CA GLU A 103 -7.36 6.72 -19.67
C GLU A 103 -8.01 6.60 -18.28
N GLU A 104 -7.93 5.44 -17.63
CA GLU A 104 -8.61 5.15 -16.36
C GLU A 104 -7.78 5.52 -15.12
N TYR A 105 -6.46 5.35 -15.20
CA TYR A 105 -5.57 5.51 -14.03
C TYR A 105 -5.48 6.95 -13.52
N PRO A 106 -5.42 8.01 -14.36
CA PRO A 106 -5.38 9.38 -13.87
C PRO A 106 -6.62 9.75 -13.05
N GLU A 107 -7.81 9.36 -13.51
CA GLU A 107 -9.08 9.59 -12.80
C GLU A 107 -9.11 8.81 -11.48
N TYR A 108 -8.72 7.54 -11.52
CA TYR A 108 -8.61 6.73 -10.31
C TYR A 108 -7.62 7.33 -9.31
N ARG A 109 -6.45 7.79 -9.77
CA ARG A 109 -5.40 8.41 -8.95
C ARG A 109 -5.92 9.65 -8.24
N ALA A 110 -6.71 10.48 -8.93
CA ALA A 110 -7.31 11.68 -8.35
C ALA A 110 -8.32 11.39 -7.23
N GLY A 111 -9.06 10.28 -7.34
CA GLY A 111 -10.12 9.91 -6.38
C GLY A 111 -9.67 9.10 -5.15
N SER A 112 -8.38 8.78 -5.02
CA SER A 112 -7.89 7.82 -4.02
C SER A 112 -6.52 8.19 -3.47
N TYR A 113 -6.14 7.62 -2.31
CA TYR A 113 -4.92 8.01 -1.57
C TYR A 113 -3.99 6.82 -1.31
N VAL A 114 -2.73 7.06 -0.93
CA VAL A 114 -1.82 5.97 -0.53
C VAL A 114 -1.91 5.64 0.96
N GLY A 115 -2.16 6.65 1.80
CA GLY A 115 -2.34 6.50 3.25
C GLY A 115 -1.06 6.25 4.07
N ILE A 116 0.12 6.29 3.45
CA ILE A 116 1.42 6.35 4.14
C ILE A 116 1.84 7.83 4.22
N PRO A 117 2.17 8.35 5.42
CA PRO A 117 2.43 9.77 5.60
C PRO A 117 3.74 10.21 4.92
N PHE A 118 3.78 11.47 4.48
CA PHE A 118 4.96 12.15 3.92
C PHE A 118 5.56 11.54 2.64
N LEU A 119 4.87 10.61 1.97
CA LEU A 119 5.35 10.13 0.68
C LEU A 119 5.43 11.26 -0.34
N ARG A 120 6.59 11.40 -1.01
CA ARG A 120 6.75 12.29 -2.16
C ARG A 120 6.54 11.47 -3.42
N LEU A 121 5.36 11.59 -4.01
CA LEU A 121 5.06 10.96 -5.28
C LEU A 121 5.34 12.03 -6.33
N ASP A 122 6.62 12.21 -6.68
CA ASP A 122 7.04 13.24 -7.62
C ASP A 122 6.32 13.01 -8.97
N GLU A 123 5.74 14.09 -9.51
CA GLU A 123 5.10 14.15 -10.83
C GLU A 123 6.17 14.49 -11.87
N ASP A 124 6.84 13.47 -12.42
CA ASP A 124 7.66 13.61 -13.63
C ASP A 124 7.14 12.67 -14.74
#